data_AF-A0A7S2FS63-F1
#
_entry.id   AF-A0A7S2FS63-F1
#
_cell.length_a   1.000
_cell.length_b   1.000
_cell.length_c   1.000
_cell.angle_alpha   90.00
_cell.angle_beta   90.00
_cell.angle_gamma   90.00
#
_symmetry.space_group_name_H-M   'P 1'
#
loop_
_entity.id
_entity.type
_entity.pdbx_description
1 polymer ?
#
loop_
_entity_poly.entity_id
_entity_poly.type
_entity_poly.pdbx_seq_one_letter_code
_entity_poly.pdbx_strand_id
1 'polypeptide(L)'
;GWMDAWTIFYWGWWISWAPFVGTFMAKISRGRTLGEFILGTLLIPSLYSFIWLGIFGSEGIRMDRRAESEGLDCGAWDGNPNSIFSNTTNAVRLWCLGTEDILFDQLASYGNQGFGDFLSVLTMICLVLYFVTSSDSGSLVIDIIGANGIQDPPTLQRIFWALSEGATASVLLNFGGNDALRALQTVAIVGGLPYTFVLFLMCQALYYVCQEEMKDIDIDRKSYASFIFQFDHTNNNDYAGGAVRILEAMFMPFLPFGRICAKLWGVDFKGQWTVIGAVPFFTIILFVSLTGVERQMKMLGGALYILYITLIAVARYSGRDKIGVKRGDLITDWVLSLLVYFLVLPQLECEIAAADAKGEFNEVSVVEAGAVEVDENGIALKRIDSAI
;
A
#
# COMPACT_ATOMS: atom_id res chain seq x y z
N GLY A 1 11.98 11.30 14.21
CA GLY A 1 11.39 11.44 15.56
C GLY A 1 10.89 10.10 16.06
N TRP A 2 10.25 10.03 17.24
CA TRP A 2 9.75 8.78 17.83
C TRP A 2 8.82 7.99 16.88
N MET A 3 7.92 8.69 16.17
CA MET A 3 7.02 8.05 15.21
C MET A 3 7.75 7.36 14.06
N ASP A 4 8.84 7.94 13.56
CA ASP A 4 9.62 7.39 12.45
C ASP A 4 10.33 6.10 12.85
N ALA A 5 10.87 6.06 14.07
CA ALA A 5 11.66 4.93 14.57
C ALA A 5 10.80 3.71 14.96
N TRP A 6 9.55 3.93 15.37
CA TRP A 6 8.68 2.88 15.88
C TRP A 6 7.46 2.68 15.00
N THR A 7 6.49 3.60 15.07
CA THR A 7 5.17 3.43 14.45
C THR A 7 5.26 3.28 12.93
N ILE A 8 5.92 4.21 12.25
CA ILE A 8 6.03 4.21 10.79
C ILE A 8 6.87 3.04 10.30
N PHE A 9 7.94 2.69 11.02
CA PHE A 9 8.73 1.50 10.73
C PHE A 9 7.88 0.23 10.79
N TYR A 10 7.16 -0.01 11.89
CA TYR A 10 6.33 -1.22 12.02
C TYR A 10 5.22 -1.25 10.98
N TRP A 11 4.54 -0.13 10.69
CA TRP A 11 3.58 -0.07 9.60
C TRP A 11 4.20 -0.45 8.26
N GLY A 12 5.34 0.15 7.91
CA GLY A 12 6.07 -0.18 6.67
C GLY A 12 6.46 -1.65 6.60
N TRP A 13 6.98 -2.21 7.70
CA TRP A 13 7.33 -3.62 7.79
C TRP A 13 6.10 -4.52 7.61
N TRP A 14 5.04 -4.35 8.41
CA TRP A 14 3.84 -5.21 8.31
C TRP A 14 3.20 -5.16 6.94
N ILE A 15 3.14 -3.98 6.32
CA ILE A 15 2.60 -3.79 4.98
C ILE A 15 3.48 -4.51 3.94
N SER A 16 4.80 -4.39 4.02
CA SER A 16 5.70 -5.08 3.10
C SER A 16 5.60 -6.62 3.18
N TRP A 17 5.20 -7.15 4.35
CA TRP A 17 5.02 -8.58 4.60
C TRP A 17 3.62 -9.12 4.31
N ALA A 18 2.64 -8.25 4.08
CA ALA A 18 1.26 -8.64 3.81
C ALA A 18 1.06 -9.61 2.63
N PRO A 19 1.77 -9.53 1.47
CA PRO A 19 1.58 -10.50 0.38
C PRO A 19 2.05 -11.90 0.77
N PHE A 20 3.14 -11.98 1.53
CA PHE A 20 3.68 -13.23 2.05
C PHE A 20 2.70 -13.88 3.03
N VAL A 21 2.34 -13.14 4.09
CA VAL A 21 1.45 -13.65 5.14
C VAL A 21 0.05 -13.95 4.59
N GLY A 22 -0.49 -13.10 3.73
CA GLY A 22 -1.82 -13.30 3.13
C GLY A 22 -1.93 -14.59 2.32
N THR A 23 -0.94 -14.88 1.48
CA THR A 23 -0.91 -16.10 0.66
C THR A 23 -0.78 -17.35 1.53
N PHE A 24 0.07 -17.31 2.56
CA PHE A 24 0.22 -18.41 3.51
C PHE A 24 -1.08 -18.66 4.28
N MET A 25 -1.69 -17.60 4.82
CA MET A 25 -2.93 -17.68 5.58
C MET A 25 -4.09 -18.19 4.71
N ALA A 26 -4.15 -17.81 3.44
CA ALA A 26 -5.13 -18.34 2.49
C ALA A 26 -4.98 -19.85 2.28
N LYS A 27 -3.75 -20.35 2.13
CA LYS A 27 -3.48 -21.78 1.93
C LYS A 27 -3.95 -22.64 3.11
N ILE A 28 -3.66 -22.23 4.34
CA ILE A 28 -4.01 -23.01 5.54
C ILE A 28 -5.49 -22.85 5.96
N SER A 29 -6.22 -21.92 5.34
CA SER A 29 -7.61 -21.59 5.72
C SER A 29 -8.65 -22.10 4.72
N ARG A 30 -8.29 -23.02 3.82
CA ARG A 30 -9.21 -23.61 2.84
C ARG A 30 -10.41 -24.28 3.54
N GLY A 31 -11.62 -23.87 3.17
CA GLY A 31 -12.87 -24.42 3.69
C GLY A 31 -13.39 -23.80 4.99
N ARG A 32 -12.76 -22.72 5.49
CA ARG A 32 -13.26 -21.93 6.63
C ARG A 32 -14.19 -20.81 6.17
N THR A 33 -15.10 -20.38 7.03
CA THR A 33 -15.90 -19.17 6.75
C THR A 33 -15.05 -17.91 6.88
N LEU A 34 -15.43 -16.83 6.19
CA LEU A 34 -14.72 -15.55 6.28
C LEU A 34 -14.71 -14.99 7.72
N GLY A 35 -15.80 -15.18 8.45
CA GLY A 35 -15.91 -14.76 9.85
C GLY A 35 -14.95 -15.50 10.78
N GLU A 36 -14.87 -16.83 10.67
CA GLU A 36 -13.91 -17.64 11.43
C GLU A 36 -12.45 -17.30 11.06
N PHE A 37 -12.19 -17.04 9.78
CA PHE A 37 -10.89 -16.61 9.30
C PHE A 37 -10.46 -15.27 9.92
N ILE A 38 -11.29 -14.24 9.82
CA ILE A 38 -10.99 -12.90 10.37
C ILE A 38 -10.81 -12.98 11.89
N LEU A 39 -11.71 -13.68 12.59
CA LEU A 39 -11.63 -13.79 14.04
C LEU A 39 -10.38 -14.55 14.49
N GLY A 40 -10.05 -15.67 13.82
CA GLY A 40 -8.88 -16.48 14.14
C GLY A 40 -7.57 -15.75 13.85
N THR A 41 -7.49 -15.05 12.72
CA THR A 41 -6.29 -14.30 12.31
C THR A 41 -6.03 -13.06 13.16
N LEU A 42 -7.07 -12.44 13.73
CA LEU A 42 -6.91 -11.31 14.64
C LEU A 42 -6.63 -11.74 16.08
N LEU A 43 -7.42 -12.67 16.63
CA LEU A 43 -7.35 -13.00 18.05
C LEU A 43 -6.13 -13.84 18.42
N ILE A 44 -5.82 -14.89 17.66
CA ILE A 44 -4.76 -15.83 18.03
C ILE A 44 -3.38 -15.14 18.08
N PRO A 45 -2.96 -14.40 17.05
CA PRO A 45 -1.67 -13.70 17.09
C PRO A 45 -1.64 -12.58 18.13
N SER A 46 -2.74 -11.85 18.30
CA SER A 46 -2.82 -10.77 19.30
C SER A 46 -2.63 -11.33 20.71
N LEU A 47 -3.33 -12.42 21.06
CA LEU A 47 -3.18 -13.06 22.37
C LEU A 47 -1.75 -13.58 22.58
N TYR A 48 -1.15 -14.18 21.55
CA TYR A 48 0.25 -14.60 21.60
C TYR A 48 1.18 -13.40 21.85
N SER A 49 1.01 -12.29 21.13
CA SER A 49 1.79 -11.06 21.33
C SER A 49 1.59 -10.47 22.72
N PHE A 50 0.37 -10.48 23.26
CA PHE A 50 0.10 -10.03 24.63
C PHE A 50 0.83 -10.89 25.66
N ILE A 51 0.83 -12.21 25.51
CA ILE A 51 1.54 -13.12 26.40
C ILE A 51 3.05 -12.91 26.27
N TRP A 52 3.57 -12.85 25.05
CA TRP A 52 5.00 -12.66 24.77
C TRP A 52 5.53 -11.35 25.34
N LEU A 53 4.91 -10.22 24.97
CA LEU A 53 5.27 -8.90 25.48
C LEU A 53 4.97 -8.76 26.97
N GLY A 54 3.97 -9.48 27.50
CA GLY A 54 3.69 -9.54 28.92
C GLY A 54 4.84 -10.19 29.70
N ILE A 55 5.31 -11.36 29.25
CA ILE A 55 6.39 -12.10 29.91
C ILE A 55 7.73 -11.36 29.74
N PHE A 56 8.19 -11.16 28.51
CA PHE A 56 9.50 -10.56 28.26
C PHE A 56 9.49 -9.04 28.52
N GLY A 57 8.42 -8.32 28.24
CA GLY A 57 8.37 -6.88 28.54
C GLY A 57 8.35 -6.59 30.04
N SER A 58 7.59 -7.35 30.84
CA SER A 58 7.56 -7.14 32.29
C SER A 58 8.90 -7.43 32.96
N GLU A 59 9.60 -8.46 32.48
CA GLU A 59 10.90 -8.85 32.99
C GLU A 59 11.99 -7.83 32.64
N GLY A 60 11.96 -7.28 31.43
CA GLY A 60 12.85 -6.18 31.05
C GLY A 60 12.65 -4.94 31.92
N ILE A 61 11.40 -4.58 32.20
CA ILE A 61 11.07 -3.46 33.11
C ILE A 61 11.51 -3.76 34.54
N ARG A 62 11.38 -5.00 35.00
CA ARG A 62 11.81 -5.41 36.35
C ARG A 62 13.33 -5.27 36.49
N MET A 63 14.09 -5.67 35.47
CA MET A 63 15.54 -5.53 35.45
C MET A 63 15.97 -4.06 35.44
N ASP A 64 15.31 -3.22 34.62
CA ASP A 64 15.64 -1.79 34.53
C ASP A 64 15.34 -1.05 35.85
N ARG A 65 14.20 -1.31 36.49
CA ARG A 65 13.89 -0.76 37.83
C ARG A 65 14.88 -1.19 38.91
N ARG A 66 15.37 -2.42 38.82
CA ARG A 66 16.41 -2.91 39.75
C ARG A 66 17.73 -2.18 39.51
N ALA A 67 18.13 -2.04 38.25
CA ALA A 67 19.33 -1.29 37.88
C ALA A 67 19.28 0.17 38.34
N GLU A 68 18.12 0.83 38.18
CA GLU A 68 17.87 2.18 38.66
C GLU A 68 17.98 2.29 40.19
N SER A 69 17.41 1.33 40.93
CA SER A 69 17.50 1.32 42.41
C SER A 69 18.94 1.19 42.93
N GLU A 70 19.84 0.65 42.11
CA GLU A 70 21.25 0.47 42.42
C GLU A 70 22.13 1.61 41.85
N GLY A 71 21.52 2.61 41.19
CA GLY A 71 22.21 3.76 40.63
C GLY A 71 23.02 3.48 39.37
N LEU A 72 22.77 2.36 38.68
CA LEU A 72 23.41 2.05 37.40
C LEU A 72 22.85 2.97 36.31
N ASP A 73 23.70 3.56 35.45
CA ASP A 73 23.26 4.41 34.35
C ASP A 73 24.05 4.16 33.06
N CYS A 74 23.45 4.52 31.92
CA CYS A 74 24.10 4.53 30.63
C CYS A 74 25.02 5.75 30.56
N GLY A 75 26.18 5.68 31.24
CA GLY A 75 27.06 6.84 31.47
C GLY A 75 27.17 7.79 30.28
N ALA A 76 26.54 8.97 30.40
CA ALA A 76 26.66 10.09 29.47
C ALA A 76 25.99 11.40 29.91
N TRP A 77 25.05 11.40 30.88
CA TRP A 77 24.27 12.62 31.19
C TRP A 77 24.67 13.34 32.49
N ASP A 78 25.32 12.65 33.43
CA ASP A 78 25.62 13.13 34.78
C ASP A 78 27.13 13.22 35.10
N GLY A 79 28.02 12.86 34.16
CA GLY A 79 29.47 12.96 34.34
C GLY A 79 30.05 12.00 35.39
N ASN A 80 29.27 11.03 35.87
CA ASN A 80 29.71 10.01 36.81
C ASN A 80 29.96 8.69 36.06
N PRO A 81 31.12 8.02 36.21
CA PRO A 81 31.36 6.72 35.58
C PRO A 81 30.58 5.63 36.34
N ASN A 82 29.26 5.64 36.25
CA ASN A 82 28.44 4.55 36.76
C ASN A 82 28.61 3.35 35.83
N SER A 83 28.84 2.17 36.41
CA SER A 83 28.96 0.94 35.66
C SER A 83 27.59 0.52 35.12
N ILE A 84 27.55 -0.01 33.89
CA ILE A 84 26.33 -0.60 33.27
C ILE A 84 25.92 -1.89 34.01
N PHE A 85 26.84 -2.45 34.79
CA PHE A 85 26.72 -3.70 35.51
C PHE A 85 27.14 -3.55 36.98
N SER A 86 26.46 -4.27 37.87
CA SER A 86 26.83 -4.41 39.28
C SER A 86 27.30 -5.83 39.59
N ASN A 87 28.58 -5.99 39.95
CA ASN A 87 29.17 -7.30 40.32
C ASN A 87 28.58 -7.89 41.62
N THR A 88 27.92 -7.09 42.46
CA THR A 88 27.44 -7.51 43.79
C THR A 88 26.04 -8.12 43.72
N THR A 89 25.23 -7.68 42.77
CA THR A 89 23.80 -8.00 42.64
C THR A 89 23.45 -8.64 41.29
N ASN A 90 24.41 -8.69 40.35
CA ASN A 90 24.21 -9.07 38.95
C ASN A 90 23.08 -8.27 38.27
N ALA A 91 22.87 -7.01 38.68
CA ALA A 91 21.96 -6.12 37.99
C ALA A 91 22.64 -5.54 36.74
N VAL A 92 21.89 -5.49 35.65
CA VAL A 92 22.31 -5.00 34.33
C VAL A 92 21.29 -3.99 33.85
N ARG A 93 21.74 -2.84 33.33
CA ARG A 93 20.85 -1.85 32.73
C ARG A 93 20.65 -2.13 31.23
N LEU A 94 19.57 -2.86 30.91
CA LEU A 94 19.29 -3.42 29.58
C LEU A 94 19.28 -2.39 28.45
N TRP A 95 18.71 -1.20 28.67
CA TRP A 95 18.62 -0.18 27.62
C TRP A 95 19.99 0.37 27.17
N CYS A 96 21.04 0.21 28.00
CA CYS A 96 22.39 0.67 27.66
C CYS A 96 23.16 -0.31 26.77
N LEU A 97 22.64 -1.52 26.56
CA LEU A 97 23.29 -2.58 25.78
C LEU A 97 22.95 -2.51 24.30
N GLY A 98 23.74 -3.22 23.50
CA GLY A 98 23.41 -3.51 22.11
C GLY A 98 22.06 -4.22 22.02
N THR A 99 21.28 -3.94 20.97
CA THR A 99 19.92 -4.49 20.82
C THR A 99 19.94 -6.02 20.73
N GLU A 100 21.03 -6.57 20.21
CA GLU A 100 21.36 -7.99 20.07
C GLU A 100 21.58 -8.71 21.41
N ASP A 101 22.09 -8.02 22.44
CA ASP A 101 22.48 -8.62 23.72
C ASP A 101 21.32 -8.66 24.72
N ILE A 102 20.35 -7.74 24.58
CA ILE A 102 19.23 -7.56 25.52
C ILE A 102 18.48 -8.86 25.80
N LEU A 103 18.20 -9.65 24.76
CA LEU A 103 17.44 -10.90 24.91
C LEU A 103 18.22 -11.94 25.73
N PHE A 104 19.52 -12.09 25.47
CA PHE A 104 20.34 -13.10 26.14
C PHE A 104 20.63 -12.72 27.60
N ASP A 105 20.90 -11.45 27.87
CA ASP A 105 21.04 -10.93 29.23
C ASP A 105 19.73 -11.03 30.02
N GLN A 106 18.61 -10.81 29.35
CA GLN A 106 17.31 -11.03 29.96
C GLN A 106 17.08 -12.51 30.30
N LEU A 107 17.46 -13.44 29.41
CA LEU A 107 17.33 -14.88 29.66
C LEU A 107 18.22 -15.35 30.82
N ALA A 108 19.42 -14.78 30.94
CA ALA A 108 20.33 -15.05 32.05
C ALA A 108 19.72 -14.68 33.42
N SER A 109 18.74 -13.77 33.46
CA SER A 109 18.04 -13.37 34.70
C SER A 109 17.06 -14.42 35.25
N TYR A 110 16.62 -15.39 34.45
CA TYR A 110 15.53 -16.32 34.81
C TYR A 110 15.92 -17.48 35.73
N GLY A 111 17.09 -17.43 36.38
CA GLY A 111 17.44 -18.42 37.39
C GLY A 111 18.93 -18.47 37.72
N ASN A 112 19.40 -19.66 38.11
CA ASN A 112 20.82 -19.91 38.31
C ASN A 112 21.56 -19.86 36.95
N GLN A 113 22.86 -19.56 36.99
CA GLN A 113 23.71 -19.42 35.79
C GLN A 113 23.56 -20.58 34.80
N GLY A 114 23.55 -21.83 35.28
CA GLY A 114 23.37 -23.00 34.41
C GLY A 114 22.00 -23.10 33.70
N PHE A 115 20.95 -22.52 34.29
CA PHE A 115 19.63 -22.45 33.64
C PHE A 115 19.56 -21.31 32.62
N GLY A 116 20.17 -20.17 32.91
CA GLY A 116 20.29 -19.05 31.96
C GLY A 116 21.08 -19.43 30.70
N ASP A 117 22.21 -20.15 30.88
CA ASP A 117 23.01 -20.65 29.77
C ASP A 117 22.22 -21.65 28.90
N PHE A 118 21.47 -22.56 29.55
CA PHE A 118 20.58 -23.48 28.85
C PHE A 118 19.51 -22.75 28.03
N LEU A 119 18.84 -21.74 28.61
CA LEU A 119 17.84 -20.94 27.91
C LEU A 119 18.45 -20.15 26.75
N SER A 120 19.68 -19.66 26.89
CA SER A 120 20.39 -18.94 25.83
C SER A 120 20.71 -19.85 24.65
N VAL A 121 21.20 -21.07 24.91
CA VAL A 121 21.45 -22.08 23.87
C VAL A 121 20.14 -22.50 23.20
N LEU A 122 19.08 -22.75 23.99
CA LEU A 122 17.77 -23.09 23.46
C LEU A 122 17.22 -21.97 22.56
N THR A 123 17.35 -20.72 23.00
CA THR A 123 16.92 -19.53 22.24
C THR A 123 17.71 -19.39 20.95
N MET A 124 19.02 -19.64 20.98
CA MET A 124 19.85 -19.65 19.76
C MET A 124 19.33 -20.69 18.75
N ILE A 125 19.00 -21.91 19.20
CA ILE A 125 18.41 -22.94 18.34
C ILE A 125 17.04 -22.48 17.81
N CYS A 126 16.19 -21.90 18.65
CA CYS A 126 14.89 -21.37 18.24
C CYS A 126 15.02 -20.25 17.20
N LEU A 127 15.98 -19.34 17.35
CA LEU A 127 16.25 -18.27 16.39
C LEU A 127 16.72 -18.83 15.05
N VAL A 128 17.60 -19.82 15.04
CA VAL A 128 18.03 -20.50 13.81
C VAL A 128 16.85 -21.22 13.13
N LEU A 129 16.04 -21.96 13.89
CA LEU A 129 14.86 -22.63 13.36
C LEU A 129 13.84 -21.63 12.81
N TYR A 130 13.59 -20.53 13.52
CA TYR A 130 12.72 -19.45 13.06
C TYR A 130 13.23 -18.83 11.76
N PHE A 131 14.53 -18.54 11.68
CA PHE A 131 15.15 -17.99 10.48
C PHE A 131 15.00 -18.93 9.27
N VAL A 132 15.34 -20.23 9.45
CA VAL A 132 15.27 -21.23 8.38
C VAL A 132 13.83 -21.46 7.92
N THR A 133 12.88 -21.61 8.86
CA THR A 133 11.47 -21.85 8.53
C THR A 133 10.79 -20.63 7.90
N SER A 134 11.14 -19.41 8.36
CA SER A 134 10.67 -18.17 7.76
C SER A 134 11.21 -17.97 6.35
N SER A 135 12.50 -18.26 6.11
CA SER A 135 13.09 -18.14 4.77
C SER A 135 12.49 -19.15 3.79
N ASP A 136 12.33 -20.41 4.19
CA ASP A 136 11.73 -21.44 3.31
C ASP A 136 10.30 -21.06 2.89
N SER A 137 9.50 -20.60 3.86
CA SER A 137 8.14 -20.13 3.60
C SER A 137 8.13 -18.89 2.70
N GLY A 138 9.02 -17.92 2.97
CA GLY A 138 9.14 -16.67 2.20
C GLY A 138 9.48 -16.94 0.74
N SER A 139 10.54 -17.71 0.51
CA SER A 139 11.00 -18.05 -0.84
C SER A 139 9.96 -18.85 -1.63
N LEU A 140 9.18 -19.71 -0.97
CA LEU A 140 8.06 -20.40 -1.64
C LEU A 140 7.00 -19.42 -2.15
N VAL A 141 6.64 -18.39 -1.39
CA VAL A 141 5.61 -17.43 -1.83
C VAL A 141 6.11 -16.54 -2.94
N ILE A 142 7.37 -16.06 -2.86
CA ILE A 142 7.98 -15.30 -3.96
C ILE A 142 8.02 -16.15 -5.23
N ASP A 143 8.33 -17.43 -5.10
CA ASP A 143 8.36 -18.36 -6.23
C ASP A 143 6.99 -18.53 -6.90
N ILE A 144 5.93 -18.71 -6.10
CA ILE A 144 4.54 -18.78 -6.58
C ILE A 144 4.14 -17.49 -7.31
N ILE A 145 4.49 -16.33 -6.75
CA ILE A 145 4.19 -15.03 -7.36
C ILE A 145 4.95 -14.89 -8.70
N GLY A 146 6.24 -15.25 -8.72
CA GLY A 146 7.07 -15.21 -9.92
C GLY A 146 6.63 -16.20 -11.00
N ALA A 147 5.97 -17.30 -10.63
CA ALA A 147 5.47 -18.33 -11.53
C ALA A 147 3.99 -18.14 -11.93
N ASN A 148 3.46 -16.90 -11.90
CA ASN A 148 2.05 -16.60 -12.23
C ASN A 148 1.02 -17.39 -11.40
N GLY A 149 1.33 -17.71 -10.14
CA GLY A 149 0.41 -18.39 -9.23
C GLY A 149 0.41 -19.91 -9.31
N ILE A 150 1.38 -20.53 -10.03
CA ILE A 150 1.55 -21.99 -10.01
C ILE A 150 1.87 -22.43 -8.57
N GLN A 151 1.09 -23.37 -8.05
CA GLN A 151 1.16 -23.80 -6.65
C GLN A 151 2.46 -24.53 -6.30
N ASP A 152 2.99 -25.28 -7.26
CA ASP A 152 4.24 -26.05 -7.16
C ASP A 152 5.24 -25.57 -8.23
N PRO A 153 5.90 -24.43 -8.01
CA PRO A 153 6.90 -23.89 -8.92
C PRO A 153 8.19 -24.75 -8.94
N PRO A 154 9.03 -24.62 -9.99
CA PRO A 154 10.25 -25.40 -10.12
C PRO A 154 11.25 -25.09 -9.00
N THR A 155 11.84 -26.14 -8.42
CA THR A 155 12.74 -26.04 -7.25
C THR A 155 13.95 -25.14 -7.46
N LEU A 156 14.46 -25.00 -8.69
CA LEU A 156 15.56 -24.10 -9.02
C LEU A 156 15.19 -22.62 -8.84
N GLN A 157 13.94 -22.25 -9.15
CA GLN A 157 13.46 -20.89 -8.97
C GLN A 157 13.34 -20.56 -7.48
N ARG A 158 12.85 -21.49 -6.67
CA ARG A 158 12.87 -21.36 -5.20
C ARG A 158 14.26 -21.18 -4.62
N ILE A 159 15.23 -21.99 -5.07
CA ILE A 159 16.63 -21.88 -4.60
C ILE A 159 17.22 -20.52 -4.98
N PHE A 160 16.93 -20.04 -6.20
CA PHE A 160 17.34 -18.72 -6.64
C PHE A 160 16.79 -17.62 -5.70
N TRP A 161 15.50 -17.65 -5.38
CA TRP A 161 14.90 -16.67 -4.48
C TRP A 161 15.49 -16.74 -3.06
N ALA A 162 15.65 -17.93 -2.49
CA ALA A 162 16.27 -18.12 -1.18
C ALA A 162 17.70 -17.56 -1.11
N LEU A 163 18.52 -17.82 -2.15
CA LEU A 163 19.87 -17.27 -2.22
C LEU A 163 19.87 -15.75 -2.41
N SER A 164 18.94 -15.21 -3.20
CA SER A 164 18.82 -13.76 -3.43
C SER A 164 18.41 -13.00 -2.16
N GLU A 165 17.50 -13.57 -1.36
CA GLU A 165 17.09 -13.03 -0.05
C GLU A 165 18.27 -13.02 0.92
N GLY A 166 19.01 -14.13 1.03
CA GLY A 166 20.19 -14.23 1.88
C GLY A 166 21.33 -13.29 1.45
N ALA A 167 21.55 -13.15 0.14
CA ALA A 167 22.50 -12.20 -0.40
C ALA A 167 22.11 -10.76 -0.09
N THR A 168 20.83 -10.41 -0.26
CA THR A 168 20.31 -9.08 0.06
C THR A 168 20.46 -8.77 1.55
N ALA A 169 20.11 -9.71 2.43
CA ALA A 169 20.29 -9.56 3.87
C ALA A 169 21.78 -9.34 4.24
N SER A 170 22.68 -10.13 3.66
CA SER A 170 24.13 -10.00 3.89
C SER A 170 24.68 -8.63 3.45
N VAL A 171 24.22 -8.14 2.30
CA VAL A 171 24.58 -6.81 1.79
C VAL A 171 24.05 -5.71 2.72
N LEU A 172 22.79 -5.79 3.16
CA LEU A 172 22.18 -4.79 4.04
C LEU A 172 22.87 -4.71 5.41
N LEU A 173 23.22 -5.85 5.99
CA LEU A 173 23.96 -5.90 7.26
C LEU A 173 25.36 -5.31 7.11
N ASN A 174 26.06 -5.59 6.01
CA ASN A 174 27.40 -5.06 5.77
C ASN A 174 27.39 -3.55 5.49
N PHE A 175 26.45 -3.07 4.66
CA PHE A 175 26.33 -1.63 4.36
C PHE A 175 25.91 -0.80 5.57
N GLY A 176 25.10 -1.37 6.46
CA GLY A 176 24.66 -0.67 7.65
C GLY A 176 25.74 -0.53 8.74
N GLY A 177 26.76 -1.39 8.74
CA GLY A 177 27.86 -1.34 9.72
C GLY A 177 27.33 -1.32 11.16
N ASN A 178 27.68 -0.29 11.93
CA ASN A 178 27.23 -0.11 13.31
C ASN A 178 25.74 0.29 13.42
N ASP A 179 25.13 0.78 12.33
CA ASP A 179 23.73 1.20 12.25
C ASP A 179 22.91 0.26 11.34
N ALA A 180 23.25 -1.05 11.33
CA ALA A 180 22.56 -2.06 10.52
C ALA A 180 21.03 -2.04 10.66
N LEU A 181 20.55 -1.80 11.87
CA LEU A 181 19.12 -1.67 12.14
C LEU A 181 18.46 -0.53 11.34
N ARG A 182 19.14 0.61 11.21
CA ARG A 182 18.59 1.77 10.50
C ARG A 182 18.49 1.54 8.99
N ALA A 183 19.47 0.84 8.42
CA ALA A 183 19.44 0.44 7.02
C ALA A 183 18.25 -0.50 6.75
N LEU A 184 18.04 -1.51 7.61
CA LEU A 184 16.90 -2.43 7.53
C LEU A 184 15.56 -1.71 7.67
N GLN A 185 15.42 -0.81 8.64
CA GLN A 185 14.19 -0.02 8.85
C GLN A 185 13.85 0.84 7.63
N THR A 186 14.86 1.46 7.01
CA THR A 186 14.67 2.32 5.85
C THR A 186 14.15 1.54 4.65
N VAL A 187 14.75 0.37 4.37
CA VAL A 187 14.32 -0.50 3.27
C VAL A 187 12.90 -1.02 3.47
N ALA A 188 12.54 -1.39 4.71
CA ALA A 188 11.16 -1.82 5.02
C ALA A 188 10.13 -0.70 4.76
N ILE A 189 10.42 0.54 5.15
CA ILE A 189 9.53 1.68 4.91
C ILE A 189 9.40 1.96 3.40
N VAL A 190 10.53 1.96 2.67
CA VAL A 190 10.54 2.19 1.21
C VAL A 190 9.77 1.09 0.47
N GLY A 191 9.90 -0.17 0.89
CA GLY A 191 9.17 -1.29 0.31
C GLY A 191 7.68 -1.30 0.66
N GLY A 192 7.31 -0.91 1.89
CA GLY A 192 5.91 -0.88 2.35
C GLY A 192 5.07 0.23 1.72
N LEU A 193 5.67 1.38 1.39
CA LEU A 193 4.94 2.54 0.85
C LEU A 193 4.15 2.23 -0.44
N PRO A 194 4.74 1.71 -1.53
CA PRO A 194 3.99 1.38 -2.74
C PRO A 194 2.94 0.29 -2.48
N TYR A 195 3.25 -0.67 -1.61
CA TYR A 195 2.33 -1.76 -1.27
C TYR A 195 1.13 -1.29 -0.43
N THR A 196 1.26 -0.20 0.33
CA THR A 196 0.15 0.45 1.05
C THR A 196 -0.97 0.81 0.09
N PHE A 197 -0.63 1.35 -1.08
CA PHE A 197 -1.60 1.71 -2.11
C PHE A 197 -2.26 0.49 -2.74
N VAL A 198 -1.48 -0.56 -2.97
CA VAL A 198 -2.00 -1.85 -3.46
C VAL A 198 -3.02 -2.42 -2.45
N LEU A 199 -2.73 -2.37 -1.15
CA LEU A 199 -3.65 -2.85 -0.11
C LEU A 199 -4.98 -2.08 -0.11
N PHE A 200 -4.98 -0.77 -0.29
CA PHE A 200 -6.23 -0.01 -0.41
C PHE A 200 -7.08 -0.46 -1.60
N LEU A 201 -6.44 -0.72 -2.74
CA LEU A 201 -7.12 -1.27 -3.91
C LEU A 201 -7.63 -2.70 -3.67
N MET A 202 -6.86 -3.52 -2.96
CA MET A 202 -7.26 -4.87 -2.58
C MET A 202 -8.45 -4.88 -1.61
N CYS A 203 -8.52 -3.96 -0.64
CA CYS A 203 -9.68 -3.83 0.24
C CYS A 203 -10.97 -3.55 -0.55
N GLN A 204 -10.87 -2.66 -1.55
CA GLN A 204 -12.00 -2.34 -2.42
C GLN A 204 -12.38 -3.52 -3.32
N ALA A 205 -11.39 -4.21 -3.88
CA ALA A 205 -11.62 -5.40 -4.69
C ALA A 205 -12.28 -6.53 -3.89
N LEU A 206 -11.81 -6.77 -2.66
CA LEU A 206 -12.38 -7.76 -1.74
C LEU A 206 -13.85 -7.46 -1.44
N TYR A 207 -14.18 -6.20 -1.15
CA TYR A 207 -15.55 -5.78 -0.93
C TYR A 207 -16.45 -6.12 -2.13
N TYR A 208 -15.98 -5.86 -3.36
CA TYR A 208 -16.75 -6.18 -4.56
C TYR A 208 -16.94 -7.68 -4.77
N VAL A 209 -15.89 -8.48 -4.57
CA VAL A 209 -15.97 -9.95 -4.66
C VAL A 209 -16.98 -10.48 -3.64
N CYS A 210 -16.97 -9.98 -2.40
CA CYS A 210 -17.95 -10.40 -1.40
C CYS A 210 -19.40 -10.08 -1.82
N GLN A 211 -19.64 -8.95 -2.46
CA GLN A 211 -20.98 -8.62 -2.91
C GLN A 211 -21.41 -9.38 -4.17
N GLU A 212 -20.46 -9.74 -5.06
CA GLU A 212 -20.71 -10.67 -6.17
C GLU A 212 -21.11 -12.06 -5.65
N GLU A 213 -20.42 -12.57 -4.63
CA GLU A 213 -20.76 -13.85 -3.99
C GLU A 213 -22.13 -13.81 -3.30
N MET A 214 -22.51 -12.66 -2.71
CA MET A 214 -23.86 -12.44 -2.16
C MET A 214 -24.94 -12.25 -3.22
N LYS A 215 -24.58 -12.18 -4.51
CA LYS A 215 -25.48 -11.89 -5.65
C LYS A 215 -26.15 -10.53 -5.58
N ASP A 216 -25.59 -9.60 -4.80
CA ASP A 216 -25.99 -8.19 -4.85
C ASP A 216 -25.59 -7.56 -6.20
N ILE A 217 -24.54 -8.11 -6.83
CA ILE A 217 -24.05 -7.69 -8.14
C ILE A 217 -23.89 -8.89 -9.05
N ASP A 218 -24.30 -8.70 -10.31
CA ASP A 218 -24.10 -9.68 -11.37
C ASP A 218 -22.62 -9.76 -11.81
N ILE A 219 -22.17 -10.98 -12.09
CA ILE A 219 -20.82 -11.29 -12.57
C ILE A 219 -20.65 -10.75 -14.00
N ASP A 220 -21.70 -10.83 -14.82
CA ASP A 220 -21.68 -10.46 -16.25
C ASP A 220 -21.99 -8.97 -16.51
N ARG A 221 -21.80 -8.12 -15.49
CA ARG A 221 -22.05 -6.68 -15.61
C ARG A 221 -21.10 -6.00 -16.60
N LYS A 222 -21.56 -4.88 -17.19
CA LYS A 222 -20.66 -3.96 -17.89
C LYS A 222 -19.60 -3.43 -16.93
N SER A 223 -18.35 -3.73 -17.25
CA SER A 223 -17.15 -3.27 -16.56
C SER A 223 -16.18 -2.71 -17.59
N TYR A 224 -15.18 -1.94 -17.14
CA TYR A 224 -14.09 -1.56 -18.03
C TYR A 224 -13.40 -2.81 -18.55
N ALA A 225 -13.26 -2.91 -19.87
CA ALA A 225 -12.65 -4.06 -20.53
C ALA A 225 -11.14 -4.13 -20.29
N SER A 226 -10.51 -2.98 -20.05
CA SER A 226 -9.09 -2.83 -19.75
C SER A 226 -8.84 -2.78 -18.25
N PHE A 227 -7.96 -3.66 -17.78
CA PHE A 227 -7.43 -3.58 -16.42
C PHE A 227 -6.43 -2.41 -16.33
N ILE A 228 -6.34 -1.73 -15.17
CA ILE A 228 -5.48 -0.54 -14.97
C ILE A 228 -4.00 -0.81 -15.26
N PHE A 229 -3.58 -2.08 -15.28
CA PHE A 229 -2.21 -2.49 -15.62
C PHE A 229 -2.11 -3.29 -16.93
N GLN A 230 -3.22 -3.55 -17.62
CA GLN A 230 -3.27 -4.34 -18.85
C GLN A 230 -3.86 -3.50 -19.98
N PHE A 231 -2.99 -3.13 -20.92
CA PHE A 231 -3.31 -2.19 -21.99
C PHE A 231 -3.14 -2.86 -23.34
N ASP A 232 -4.18 -3.59 -23.77
CA ASP A 232 -4.71 -3.67 -25.14
C ASP A 232 -5.66 -4.88 -25.24
N HIS A 233 -6.95 -4.64 -25.52
CA HIS A 233 -7.89 -5.69 -25.96
C HIS A 233 -8.52 -5.36 -27.33
N THR A 234 -8.03 -4.31 -28.00
CA THR A 234 -8.50 -3.92 -29.33
C THR A 234 -7.76 -4.65 -30.44
N ASN A 235 -7.51 -5.95 -30.29
CA ASN A 235 -7.08 -6.88 -31.37
C ASN A 235 -5.88 -6.40 -32.25
N ASN A 236 -5.14 -5.38 -31.85
CA ASN A 236 -3.98 -4.84 -32.54
C ASN A 236 -2.79 -5.04 -31.61
N ASN A 237 -1.74 -5.69 -32.11
CA ASN A 237 -0.52 -5.99 -31.35
C ASN A 237 0.35 -4.74 -31.15
N ASP A 238 -0.19 -3.65 -30.59
CA ASP A 238 0.50 -2.36 -30.47
C ASP A 238 0.94 -2.04 -29.04
N TYR A 239 1.69 -2.96 -28.45
CA TYR A 239 2.28 -2.81 -27.10
C TYR A 239 3.14 -1.53 -26.97
N ALA A 240 3.78 -1.10 -28.06
CA ALA A 240 4.55 0.14 -28.10
C ALA A 240 3.64 1.38 -27.94
N GLY A 241 2.47 1.38 -28.57
CA GLY A 241 1.47 2.44 -28.42
C GLY A 241 0.96 2.58 -26.98
N GLY A 242 0.74 1.47 -26.27
CA GLY A 242 0.33 1.48 -24.86
C GLY A 242 1.36 2.12 -23.94
N ALA A 243 2.63 1.72 -24.04
CA ALA A 243 3.71 2.30 -23.24
C ALA A 243 3.93 3.80 -23.53
N VAL A 244 3.84 4.20 -24.80
CA VAL A 244 3.92 5.62 -25.21
C VAL A 244 2.81 6.45 -24.60
N ARG A 245 1.57 5.93 -24.54
CA ARG A 245 0.44 6.63 -23.89
C ARG A 245 0.63 6.79 -22.38
N ILE A 246 1.23 5.80 -21.71
CA ILE A 246 1.56 5.90 -20.28
C ILE A 246 2.65 6.95 -20.06
N LEU A 247 3.72 6.94 -20.86
CA LEU A 247 4.78 7.95 -20.78
C LEU A 247 4.21 9.35 -21.06
N GLU A 248 3.33 9.47 -22.05
CA GLU A 248 2.62 10.70 -22.33
C GLU A 248 1.78 11.14 -21.12
N ALA A 249 0.98 10.25 -20.52
CA ALA A 249 0.18 10.59 -19.35
C ALA A 249 1.03 10.88 -18.10
N MET A 250 2.21 10.28 -17.98
CA MET A 250 3.12 10.49 -16.86
C MET A 250 3.75 11.89 -16.90
N PHE A 251 4.26 12.31 -18.06
CA PHE A 251 4.97 13.59 -18.21
C PHE A 251 4.08 14.74 -18.69
N MET A 252 3.02 14.44 -19.43
CA MET A 252 2.11 15.40 -20.07
C MET A 252 0.63 15.00 -19.90
N PRO A 253 0.13 14.84 -18.65
CA PRO A 253 -1.23 14.36 -18.39
C PRO A 253 -2.35 15.26 -18.96
N PHE A 254 -2.05 16.55 -19.20
CA PHE A 254 -3.01 17.51 -19.73
C PHE A 254 -3.42 17.22 -21.19
N LEU A 255 -2.60 16.52 -21.97
CA LEU A 255 -2.91 16.12 -23.35
C LEU A 255 -3.99 15.04 -23.42
N PRO A 256 -3.83 13.86 -22.79
CA PRO A 256 -4.89 12.85 -22.75
C PRO A 256 -6.12 13.36 -22.00
N PHE A 257 -5.95 14.13 -20.91
CA PHE A 257 -7.07 14.77 -20.22
C PHE A 257 -7.90 15.66 -21.16
N GLY A 258 -7.25 16.52 -21.95
CA GLY A 258 -7.96 17.39 -22.89
C GLY A 258 -8.67 16.62 -24.01
N ARG A 259 -8.07 15.56 -24.53
CA ARG A 259 -8.69 14.67 -25.54
C ARG A 259 -9.95 14.00 -24.99
N ILE A 260 -9.88 13.50 -23.76
CA ILE A 260 -11.00 12.85 -23.06
C ILE A 260 -12.13 13.88 -22.82
N CYS A 261 -11.81 15.03 -22.24
CA CYS A 261 -12.80 16.05 -21.91
C CYS A 261 -13.49 16.62 -23.17
N ALA A 262 -12.75 16.77 -24.27
CA ALA A 262 -13.33 17.18 -25.54
C ALA A 262 -14.36 16.18 -26.08
N LYS A 263 -14.08 14.87 -25.97
CA LYS A 263 -15.05 13.81 -26.34
C LYS A 263 -16.22 13.71 -25.35
N LEU A 264 -15.98 13.92 -24.06
CA LEU A 264 -17.01 13.79 -23.04
C LEU A 264 -18.00 14.97 -23.05
N TRP A 265 -17.53 16.20 -23.16
CA TRP A 265 -18.38 17.38 -23.01
C TRP A 265 -18.66 18.12 -24.32
N GLY A 266 -18.17 17.63 -25.46
CA GLY A 266 -18.60 18.08 -26.78
C GLY A 266 -18.26 19.54 -27.10
N VAL A 267 -17.27 20.13 -26.43
CA VAL A 267 -16.88 21.52 -26.65
C VAL A 267 -15.97 21.59 -27.87
N ASP A 268 -16.34 22.39 -28.88
CA ASP A 268 -15.72 22.47 -30.21
C ASP A 268 -14.20 22.74 -30.20
N PHE A 269 -13.63 23.23 -29.10
CA PHE A 269 -12.22 23.59 -28.99
C PHE A 269 -11.44 22.65 -28.07
N LYS A 270 -10.81 21.61 -28.64
CA LYS A 270 -9.86 20.70 -27.95
C LYS A 270 -8.80 21.44 -27.13
N GLY A 271 -8.40 22.64 -27.57
CA GLY A 271 -7.39 23.47 -26.91
C GLY A 271 -7.80 24.06 -25.56
N GLN A 272 -9.09 24.22 -25.27
CA GLN A 272 -9.53 24.81 -23.99
C GLN A 272 -9.31 23.83 -22.83
N TRP A 273 -9.69 22.57 -23.00
CA TRP A 273 -9.53 21.54 -21.97
C TRP A 273 -8.06 21.17 -21.73
N THR A 274 -7.22 21.19 -22.76
CA THR A 274 -5.77 20.99 -22.59
C THR A 274 -5.14 22.14 -21.79
N VAL A 275 -5.58 23.39 -21.99
CA VAL A 275 -5.12 24.54 -21.20
C VAL A 275 -5.60 24.44 -19.74
N ILE A 276 -6.86 24.06 -19.52
CA ILE A 276 -7.42 23.85 -18.17
C ILE A 276 -6.65 22.77 -17.41
N GLY A 277 -6.18 21.71 -18.10
CA GLY A 277 -5.30 20.71 -17.48
C GLY A 277 -3.85 21.17 -17.32
N ALA A 278 -3.31 21.93 -18.27
CA ALA A 278 -1.90 22.33 -18.30
C ALA A 278 -1.57 23.39 -17.24
N VAL A 279 -2.45 24.39 -17.05
CA VAL A 279 -2.21 25.50 -16.11
C VAL A 279 -1.99 25.00 -14.68
N PRO A 280 -2.87 24.15 -14.09
CA PRO A 280 -2.63 23.57 -12.77
C PRO A 280 -1.35 22.73 -12.74
N PHE A 281 -1.12 21.89 -13.75
CA PHE A 281 0.03 20.99 -13.79
C PHE A 281 1.37 21.75 -13.74
N PHE A 282 1.55 22.77 -14.59
CA PHE A 282 2.77 23.59 -14.57
C PHE A 282 2.88 24.44 -13.30
N THR A 283 1.76 24.91 -12.75
CA THR A 283 1.75 25.67 -11.49
C THR A 283 2.19 24.79 -10.31
N ILE A 284 1.79 23.51 -10.29
CA ILE A 284 2.24 22.55 -9.28
C ILE A 284 3.76 22.35 -9.37
N ILE A 285 4.29 22.13 -10.58
CA ILE A 285 5.74 21.98 -10.80
C ILE A 285 6.50 23.21 -10.33
N LEU A 286 5.98 24.41 -10.63
CA LEU A 286 6.56 25.67 -10.19
C LEU A 286 6.61 25.76 -8.65
N PHE A 287 5.50 25.48 -7.96
CA PHE A 287 5.46 25.54 -6.49
C PHE A 287 6.33 24.47 -5.82
N VAL A 288 6.42 23.26 -6.40
CA VAL A 288 7.34 22.23 -5.93
C VAL A 288 8.79 22.70 -6.12
N SER A 289 9.13 23.34 -7.23
CA SER A 289 10.48 23.87 -7.50
C SER A 289 10.86 25.01 -6.55
N LEU A 290 9.88 25.86 -6.18
CA LEU A 290 10.06 26.98 -5.24
C LEU A 290 10.15 26.58 -3.76
N THR A 291 10.05 25.28 -3.46
CA THR A 291 10.28 24.73 -2.11
C THR A 291 11.57 25.22 -1.47
N GLY A 292 12.64 25.37 -2.27
CA GLY A 292 13.94 25.79 -1.77
C GLY A 292 13.95 27.20 -1.18
N VAL A 293 12.99 28.03 -1.56
CA VAL A 293 12.82 29.41 -1.08
C VAL A 293 11.94 29.42 0.17
N GLU A 294 10.76 28.79 0.11
CA GLU A 294 9.85 28.71 1.24
C GLU A 294 9.19 27.34 1.36
N ARG A 295 9.23 26.78 2.57
CA ARG A 295 8.64 25.46 2.86
C ARG A 295 7.12 25.43 2.68
N GLN A 296 6.45 26.58 2.79
CA GLN A 296 4.99 26.70 2.66
C GLN A 296 4.50 26.51 1.22
N MET A 297 5.34 26.76 0.20
CA MET A 297 4.99 26.59 -1.22
C MET A 297 4.63 25.13 -1.55
N LYS A 298 5.21 24.17 -0.83
CA LYS A 298 4.84 22.75 -0.94
C LYS A 298 3.38 22.48 -0.59
N MET A 299 2.84 23.17 0.41
CA MET A 299 1.44 22.99 0.82
C MET A 299 0.49 23.55 -0.24
N LEU A 300 0.83 24.69 -0.84
CA LEU A 300 0.06 25.28 -1.92
C LEU A 300 0.10 24.42 -3.21
N GLY A 301 1.28 23.89 -3.55
CA GLY A 301 1.42 22.91 -4.63
C GLY A 301 0.61 21.64 -4.37
N GLY A 302 0.61 21.13 -3.13
CA GLY A 302 -0.21 20.00 -2.72
C GLY A 302 -1.72 20.27 -2.84
N ALA A 303 -2.19 21.46 -2.44
CA ALA A 303 -3.59 21.85 -2.59
C ALA A 303 -4.02 21.92 -4.07
N LEU A 304 -3.18 22.49 -4.94
CA LEU A 304 -3.43 22.49 -6.39
C LEU A 304 -3.40 21.09 -7.00
N TYR A 305 -2.54 20.20 -6.50
CA TYR A 305 -2.53 18.80 -6.91
C TYR A 305 -3.85 18.11 -6.58
N ILE A 306 -4.37 18.31 -5.37
CA ILE A 306 -5.69 17.78 -4.97
C ILE A 306 -6.81 18.29 -5.88
N LEU A 307 -6.80 19.58 -6.22
CA LEU A 307 -7.75 20.16 -7.17
C LEU A 307 -7.62 19.50 -8.57
N TYR A 308 -6.39 19.35 -9.07
CA TYR A 308 -6.12 18.74 -10.36
C TYR A 308 -6.59 17.28 -10.44
N ILE A 309 -6.31 16.49 -9.39
CA ILE A 309 -6.79 15.12 -9.27
C ILE A 309 -8.32 15.06 -9.21
N THR A 310 -8.96 16.02 -8.56
CA THR A 310 -10.42 16.11 -8.52
C THR A 310 -11.01 16.33 -9.92
N LEU A 311 -10.37 17.14 -10.77
CA LEU A 311 -10.79 17.30 -12.17
C LEU A 311 -10.68 16.00 -12.97
N ILE A 312 -9.59 15.25 -12.80
CA ILE A 312 -9.41 13.93 -13.44
C ILE A 312 -10.47 12.93 -12.95
N ALA A 313 -10.75 12.92 -11.65
CA ALA A 313 -11.76 12.06 -11.04
C ALA A 313 -13.16 12.35 -11.59
N VAL A 314 -13.51 13.63 -11.75
CA VAL A 314 -14.79 14.05 -12.37
C VAL A 314 -14.85 13.62 -13.84
N ALA A 315 -13.79 13.81 -14.61
CA ALA A 315 -13.74 13.36 -16.01
C ALA A 315 -13.93 11.83 -16.12
N ARG A 316 -13.32 11.07 -15.19
CA ARG A 316 -13.51 9.61 -15.11
C ARG A 316 -14.94 9.23 -14.75
N TYR A 317 -15.52 9.88 -13.75
CA TYR A 317 -16.91 9.69 -13.36
C TYR A 317 -17.87 9.94 -14.53
N SER A 318 -17.72 11.07 -15.23
CA SER A 318 -18.51 11.40 -16.42
C SER A 318 -18.31 10.40 -17.56
N GLY A 319 -17.08 9.90 -17.75
CA GLY A 319 -16.80 8.86 -18.73
C GLY A 319 -17.48 7.53 -18.41
N ARG A 320 -17.54 7.13 -17.13
CA ARG A 320 -18.28 5.93 -16.70
C ARG A 320 -19.76 6.05 -16.98
N ASP A 321 -20.34 7.19 -16.64
CA ASP A 321 -21.77 7.46 -16.85
C ASP A 321 -22.14 7.35 -18.34
N LYS A 322 -21.31 7.93 -19.22
CA LYS A 322 -21.53 7.89 -20.68
C LYS A 322 -21.36 6.50 -21.32
N ILE A 323 -20.47 5.67 -20.80
CA ILE A 323 -20.28 4.27 -21.24
C ILE A 323 -21.38 3.35 -20.66
N GLY A 324 -22.19 3.85 -19.73
CA GLY A 324 -23.22 3.06 -19.05
C GLY A 324 -22.65 2.13 -17.97
N VAL A 325 -21.44 2.42 -17.47
CA VAL A 325 -20.87 1.74 -16.31
C VAL A 325 -21.49 2.37 -15.07
N LYS A 326 -22.68 1.89 -14.67
CA LYS A 326 -23.48 2.42 -13.55
C LYS A 326 -22.78 2.37 -12.18
N ARG A 327 -21.59 1.78 -12.07
CA ARG A 327 -20.96 1.47 -10.79
C ARG A 327 -19.58 2.10 -10.61
N GLY A 328 -19.38 2.65 -9.42
CA GLY A 328 -18.17 3.28 -8.92
C GLY A 328 -18.50 4.67 -8.36
N ASP A 329 -17.94 4.97 -7.19
CA ASP A 329 -18.16 6.25 -6.53
C ASP A 329 -17.10 7.26 -6.97
N LEU A 330 -17.44 8.55 -6.88
CA LEU A 330 -16.48 9.62 -7.12
C LEU A 330 -15.23 9.47 -6.24
N ILE A 331 -15.40 8.95 -5.02
CA ILE A 331 -14.30 8.71 -4.07
C ILE A 331 -13.32 7.67 -4.62
N THR A 332 -13.81 6.57 -5.18
CA THR A 332 -12.96 5.50 -5.73
C THR A 332 -12.20 6.00 -6.96
N ASP A 333 -12.87 6.73 -7.84
CA ASP A 333 -12.21 7.37 -8.98
C ASP A 333 -11.19 8.43 -8.54
N TRP A 334 -11.48 9.14 -7.46
CA TRP A 334 -10.59 10.13 -6.88
C TRP A 334 -9.34 9.48 -6.29
N VAL A 335 -9.47 8.40 -5.53
CA VAL A 335 -8.32 7.63 -4.99
C VAL A 335 -7.49 7.04 -6.13
N LEU A 336 -8.12 6.44 -7.13
CA LEU A 336 -7.41 5.92 -8.31
C LEU A 336 -6.66 7.03 -9.04
N SER A 337 -7.30 8.17 -9.25
CA SER A 337 -6.67 9.33 -9.89
C SER A 337 -5.53 9.89 -9.05
N LEU A 338 -5.69 9.95 -7.73
CA LEU A 338 -4.65 10.45 -6.81
C LEU A 338 -3.37 9.64 -6.89
N LEU A 339 -3.51 8.31 -6.98
CA LEU A 339 -2.41 7.35 -6.90
C LEU A 339 -1.79 7.05 -8.26
N VAL A 340 -2.62 6.88 -9.28
CA VAL A 340 -2.24 6.36 -10.59
C VAL A 340 -2.94 7.11 -11.74
N TYR A 341 -3.00 8.45 -11.70
CA TYR A 341 -3.59 9.25 -12.79
C TYR A 341 -2.98 8.90 -14.17
N PHE A 342 -1.70 8.56 -14.21
CA PHE A 342 -0.96 8.20 -15.41
C PHE A 342 -1.40 6.86 -16.03
N LEU A 343 -2.11 6.02 -15.28
CA LEU A 343 -2.74 4.79 -15.79
C LEU A 343 -4.24 5.01 -16.04
N VAL A 344 -4.88 5.83 -15.21
CA VAL A 344 -6.31 6.19 -15.30
C VAL A 344 -6.63 6.90 -16.62
N LEU A 345 -5.82 7.88 -17.02
CA LEU A 345 -6.06 8.66 -18.24
C LEU A 345 -5.96 7.80 -19.51
N PRO A 346 -4.89 7.01 -19.74
CA PRO A 346 -4.84 6.10 -20.89
C PRO A 346 -5.95 5.05 -20.89
N GLN A 347 -6.29 4.49 -19.73
CA GLN A 347 -7.40 3.53 -19.60
C GLN A 347 -8.71 4.16 -20.09
N LEU A 348 -9.04 5.34 -19.60
CA LEU A 348 -10.28 6.03 -19.95
C LEU A 348 -10.34 6.41 -21.43
N GLU A 349 -9.22 6.82 -22.02
CA GLU A 349 -9.13 7.11 -23.46
C GLU A 349 -9.42 5.85 -24.30
N CYS A 350 -8.84 4.71 -23.94
CA CYS A 350 -9.07 3.44 -24.62
C CYS A 350 -10.53 2.99 -24.50
N GLU A 351 -11.12 3.09 -23.32
CA GLU A 351 -12.51 2.68 -23.06
C GLU A 351 -13.51 3.55 -23.82
N ILE A 352 -13.30 4.87 -23.85
CA ILE A 352 -14.14 5.78 -24.65
C ILE A 352 -13.99 5.46 -26.13
N ALA A 353 -12.76 5.23 -26.63
CA ALA A 353 -12.55 4.87 -28.03
C ALA A 353 -13.18 3.51 -28.40
N ALA A 354 -13.14 2.53 -27.50
CA ALA A 354 -13.76 1.22 -27.69
C ALA A 354 -15.30 1.30 -27.65
N ALA A 355 -15.87 2.11 -26.75
CA ALA A 355 -17.31 2.34 -26.67
C ALA A 355 -17.84 3.08 -27.92
N ASP A 356 -17.09 4.08 -28.40
CA ASP A 356 -17.35 4.83 -29.64
C ASP A 356 -17.35 3.89 -30.86
N ALA A 357 -16.34 3.01 -30.97
CA ALA A 357 -16.26 2.00 -32.04
C ALA A 357 -17.42 0.99 -32.02
N LYS A 358 -18.02 0.72 -30.85
CA LYS A 358 -19.17 -0.16 -30.69
C LYS A 358 -20.52 0.56 -30.83
N GLY A 359 -20.53 1.89 -30.96
CA GLY A 359 -21.75 2.70 -30.96
C GLY A 359 -22.50 2.69 -29.61
N GLU A 360 -21.81 2.35 -28.51
CA GLU A 360 -22.38 2.30 -27.16
C GLU A 360 -22.20 3.61 -26.37
N PHE A 361 -21.65 4.64 -27.01
CA PHE A 361 -21.39 5.94 -26.39
C PHE A 361 -22.62 6.84 -26.47
N ASN A 362 -23.23 7.15 -25.33
CA ASN A 362 -24.37 8.07 -25.28
C ASN A 362 -23.90 9.52 -25.49
N GLU A 363 -24.11 10.05 -26.70
CA GLU A 363 -23.99 11.48 -27.00
C GLU A 363 -25.18 12.26 -26.39
N VAL A 364 -25.20 12.41 -25.06
CA VAL A 364 -26.04 13.46 -24.48
C VAL A 364 -25.31 14.78 -24.65
N SER A 365 -25.78 15.57 -25.62
CA SER A 365 -25.39 16.96 -25.79
C SER A 365 -25.87 17.76 -24.57
N VAL A 366 -25.00 18.61 -24.03
CA VAL A 366 -25.31 19.48 -22.86
C VAL A 366 -26.42 20.52 -23.18
N VAL A 367 -26.96 20.52 -24.40
CA VAL A 367 -27.97 21.47 -24.88
C VAL A 367 -29.39 21.11 -24.43
N GLU A 368 -29.69 19.86 -24.07
CA GLU A 368 -31.05 19.44 -23.69
C GLU A 368 -31.42 19.67 -22.21
N ALA A 369 -30.51 20.22 -21.39
CA ALA A 369 -30.84 20.59 -20.01
C ALA A 369 -31.64 21.91 -19.89
N GLY A 370 -31.94 22.59 -21.01
CA GLY A 370 -32.62 23.89 -21.03
C GLY A 370 -33.99 23.93 -21.72
N ALA A 371 -34.41 22.87 -22.42
CA ALA A 371 -35.69 22.86 -23.12
C ALA A 371 -36.77 22.21 -22.25
N VAL A 372 -37.37 23.01 -21.35
CA VAL A 372 -38.70 22.70 -20.83
C VAL A 372 -39.66 22.89 -22.00
N GLU A 373 -40.16 21.81 -22.59
CA GLU A 373 -41.32 21.89 -23.48
C GLU A 373 -42.52 22.38 -22.65
N VAL A 374 -42.98 23.59 -22.96
CA VAL A 374 -44.18 24.19 -22.40
C VAL A 374 -45.31 23.87 -23.36
N ASP A 375 -46.26 23.03 -22.94
CA ASP A 375 -47.56 22.89 -23.62
C ASP A 375 -48.35 24.21 -23.50
N GLU A 376 -49.23 24.50 -24.48
CA GLU A 376 -49.97 25.76 -24.67
C GLU A 376 -50.84 26.19 -23.47
N ASN A 377 -50.93 25.38 -22.41
CA ASN A 377 -51.69 25.64 -21.19
C ASN A 377 -50.84 25.89 -19.92
N GLY A 378 -49.51 25.99 -20.01
CA GLY A 378 -48.68 26.57 -18.95
C GLY A 378 -48.56 25.77 -17.64
N ILE A 379 -48.66 24.44 -17.67
CA ILE A 379 -48.46 23.59 -16.48
C ILE A 379 -47.20 22.73 -16.67
N ALA A 380 -46.24 22.88 -15.76
CA ALA A 380 -45.00 22.10 -15.75
C ALA A 380 -45.25 20.64 -15.34
N LEU A 381 -45.07 19.69 -16.26
CA LEU A 381 -45.12 18.25 -15.97
C LEU A 381 -43.77 17.79 -15.40
N LYS A 382 -43.72 17.52 -14.09
CA LYS A 382 -42.68 16.67 -13.48
C LYS A 382 -42.88 15.25 -13.99
N ARG A 383 -41.99 14.78 -14.87
CA ARG A 383 -41.93 13.36 -15.25
C ARG A 383 -41.29 12.57 -14.11
N ILE A 384 -42.14 12.10 -13.20
CA ILE A 384 -41.82 10.96 -12.32
C ILE A 384 -42.04 9.73 -13.20
N ASP A 385 -40.97 9.17 -13.76
CA ASP A 385 -41.02 7.82 -14.32
C ASP A 385 -40.15 6.88 -13.48
N SER A 386 -40.88 5.97 -12.85
CA SER A 386 -40.49 4.76 -12.16
C SER A 386 -39.81 3.72 -13.06
N ALA A 387 -38.84 3.01 -12.50
CA ALA A 387 -38.48 1.61 -12.84
C ALA A 387 -37.68 1.09 -11.62
N ILE A 388 -38.21 0.22 -10.74
CA ILE A 388 -38.40 -1.24 -10.93
C ILE A 388 -37.25 -1.88 -11.69
#